data_AF-A0A3C1GZE6-F1
#
_entry.id   AF-A0A3C1GZE6-F1
#
_cell.length_a   1.000
_cell.length_b   1.000
_cell.length_c   1.000
_cell.angle_alpha   90.00
_cell.angle_beta   90.00
_cell.angle_gamma   90.00
#
_symmetry.space_group_name_H-M   'P 1'
#
loop_
_entity.id
_entity.type
_entity.pdbx_description
1 polymer ?
#
loop_
_entity_poly.entity_id
_entity_poly.type
_entity_poly.pdbx_seq_one_letter_code
_entity_poly.pdbx_strand_id
1 'polypeptide(L)'
;MGDEACEYVGRVCMDQTMIRLQTYHPVDTIVELLGDHADVVKMAKHMETIPYEILTQVSDRIPKVYYENGKKIGEVHSRMK
;
A
#
# COMPACT_ATOMS: atom_id res chain seq x y z
N MET A 1 -11.47 12.36 -7.63
CA MET A 1 -10.13 12.98 -7.46
C MET A 1 -9.35 12.02 -6.58
N GLY A 2 -8.66 11.04 -7.17
CA GLY A 2 -8.01 9.98 -6.40
C GLY A 2 -7.44 8.83 -7.23
N ASP A 3 -7.88 8.68 -8.49
CA ASP A 3 -7.58 7.50 -9.31
C ASP A 3 -6.38 7.72 -10.26
N GLU A 4 -5.47 8.64 -9.91
CA GLU A 4 -4.30 8.96 -10.72
C GLU A 4 -3.11 8.06 -10.34
N ALA A 5 -2.63 7.27 -11.30
CA ALA A 5 -1.42 6.50 -11.12
C ALA A 5 -0.20 7.43 -11.09
N CYS A 6 0.59 7.34 -10.02
CA CYS A 6 1.81 8.14 -9.83
C CYS A 6 3.06 7.27 -10.07
N GLU A 7 4.08 7.86 -10.70
CA GLU A 7 5.36 7.19 -10.95
C GLU A 7 6.25 7.24 -9.69
N TYR A 8 6.86 6.10 -9.32
CA TYR A 8 7.92 6.08 -8.31
C TYR A 8 9.18 6.80 -8.83
N VAL A 9 9.73 7.71 -8.03
CA VAL A 9 10.93 8.47 -8.38
C VAL A 9 12.05 8.26 -7.37
N GLY A 10 13.28 8.13 -7.85
CA GLY A 10 14.42 7.81 -7.01
C GLY A 10 14.46 6.33 -6.62
N ARG A 11 15.16 6.02 -5.52
CA ARG A 11 15.25 4.65 -4.99
C ARG A 11 14.25 4.50 -3.86
N VAL A 12 13.57 3.35 -3.81
CA VAL A 12 12.78 2.95 -2.64
C VAL A 12 13.72 2.74 -1.45
N CYS A 13 13.46 3.41 -0.33
CA CYS A 13 14.23 3.28 0.90
C CYS A 13 13.58 2.24 1.83
N MET A 14 14.17 2.03 3.02
CA MET A 14 13.68 1.03 3.97
C MET A 14 12.26 1.31 4.46
N ASP A 15 11.93 2.58 4.74
CA ASP A 15 10.67 2.97 5.37
C ASP A 15 9.91 4.07 4.60
N GLN A 16 10.46 4.56 3.48
CA GLN A 16 9.90 5.68 2.71
C GLN A 16 10.18 5.51 1.21
N THR A 17 9.30 6.07 0.38
CA THR A 17 9.45 6.17 -1.08
C THR A 17 8.91 7.51 -1.57
N MET A 18 9.37 7.96 -2.73
CA MET A 18 8.90 9.19 -3.35
C MET A 18 8.13 8.87 -4.63
N ILE A 19 7.04 9.61 -4.86
CA ILE A 19 6.23 9.52 -6.07
C ILE A 19 6.13 10.90 -6.73
N ARG A 20 6.01 10.91 -8.05
CA ARG A 20 5.80 12.12 -8.84
C ARG A 20 4.32 12.45 -8.90
N LEU A 21 3.93 13.61 -8.35
CA LEU A 21 2.57 14.13 -8.41
C LEU A 21 2.38 15.00 -9.67
N GLN A 22 1.25 14.85 -10.38
CA GLN A 22 0.93 15.74 -11.52
C GLN A 22 0.46 17.12 -11.04
N THR A 23 -0.19 17.17 -9.88
CA THR A 23 -0.65 18.41 -9.25
C THR A 23 -0.36 18.38 -7.75
N TYR A 24 -0.48 19.54 -7.08
CA TYR A 24 -0.27 19.62 -5.65
C TYR A 24 -1.36 18.87 -4.88
N HIS A 25 -0.95 18.04 -3.92
CA HIS A 25 -1.82 17.42 -2.93
C HIS A 25 -1.35 17.82 -1.52
N PRO A 26 -2.27 18.05 -0.57
CA PRO A 26 -1.90 18.37 0.81
C PRO A 26 -1.20 17.18 1.48
N VAL A 27 -0.42 17.47 2.52
CA VAL A 27 0.15 16.45 3.41
C VAL A 27 -0.97 15.61 4.03
N ASP A 28 -0.68 14.35 4.35
CA ASP A 28 -1.63 13.35 4.85
C ASP A 28 -2.71 12.91 3.85
N THR A 29 -2.57 13.28 2.56
CA THR A 29 -3.37 12.67 1.49
C THR A 29 -3.15 11.16 1.48
N ILE A 30 -4.25 10.40 1.56
CA ILE A 30 -4.21 8.94 1.51
C ILE A 30 -3.73 8.48 0.14
N VAL A 31 -2.79 7.53 0.16
CA VAL A 31 -2.25 6.88 -1.04
C VAL A 31 -2.59 5.40 -1.00
N GLU A 32 -2.90 4.84 -2.16
CA GLU A 32 -3.19 3.41 -2.31
C GLU A 32 -1.95 2.71 -2.90
N LEU A 33 -1.34 1.81 -2.13
CA LEU A 33 -0.22 0.97 -2.62
C LEU A 33 -0.70 -0.38 -3.15
N LEU A 34 -1.81 -0.88 -2.60
CA LEU A 34 -2.46 -2.13 -2.97
C LEU A 34 -3.96 -1.99 -2.68
N GLY A 35 -4.79 -2.17 -3.70
CA GLY A 35 -6.23 -1.92 -3.64
C GLY A 35 -6.90 -2.06 -5.01
N ASP A 36 -8.05 -1.42 -5.18
CA ASP A 36 -8.86 -1.53 -6.41
C ASP A 36 -8.16 -0.86 -7.62
N HIS A 37 -7.40 0.20 -7.38
CA HIS A 37 -6.63 0.92 -8.39
C HIS A 37 -5.20 0.37 -8.53
N ALA A 38 -4.68 -0.23 -7.47
CA ALA A 38 -3.37 -0.88 -7.41
C ALA A 38 -3.49 -2.41 -7.27
N ASP A 39 -3.81 -3.08 -8.38
CA ASP A 39 -4.04 -4.53 -8.45
C ASP A 39 -2.78 -5.37 -8.17
N VAL A 40 -2.85 -6.22 -7.14
CA VAL A 40 -1.80 -7.16 -6.72
C VAL A 40 -1.39 -8.14 -7.83
N VAL A 41 -2.30 -8.52 -8.72
CA VAL A 41 -1.98 -9.43 -9.83
C VAL A 41 -1.06 -8.77 -10.85
N LYS A 42 -1.31 -7.48 -11.15
CA LYS A 42 -0.43 -6.69 -12.03
C LYS A 42 0.93 -6.48 -11.37
N MET A 43 0.96 -6.21 -10.07
CA MET A 43 2.20 -6.08 -9.30
C MET A 43 3.02 -7.37 -9.34
N ALA A 44 2.38 -8.52 -9.10
CA ALA A 44 3.02 -9.84 -9.15
C ALA A 44 3.64 -10.11 -10.52
N LYS A 45 2.91 -9.80 -11.60
CA LYS A 45 3.41 -9.91 -12.97
C LYS A 45 4.64 -9.02 -13.23
N HIS A 46 4.64 -7.79 -12.70
CA HIS A 46 5.79 -6.89 -12.83
C HIS A 46 7.03 -7.38 -12.07
N MET A 47 6.82 -8.02 -10.92
CA MET A 47 7.88 -8.58 -10.07
C MET A 47 8.26 -10.03 -10.42
N GLU A 48 7.70 -10.60 -11.49
CA GLU A 48 7.90 -12.00 -11.91
C GLU A 48 7.62 -13.03 -10.80
N THR A 49 6.58 -12.78 -10.00
CA THR A 49 6.14 -13.63 -8.88
C THR A 49 4.63 -13.90 -8.93
N ILE A 50 4.07 -14.51 -7.88
CA ILE A 50 2.66 -14.78 -7.66
C ILE A 50 2.07 -13.81 -6.62
N PRO A 51 0.75 -13.51 -6.68
CA PRO A 51 0.10 -12.59 -5.74
C PRO A 51 0.29 -12.97 -4.26
N TYR A 52 0.34 -14.27 -3.96
CA TYR A 52 0.49 -14.78 -2.60
C TYR A 52 1.84 -14.38 -1.96
N GLU A 53 2.92 -14.28 -2.74
CA GLU A 53 4.22 -13.84 -2.21
C GLU A 53 4.19 -12.36 -1.82
N ILE A 54 3.47 -11.52 -2.57
CA ILE A 54 3.33 -10.10 -2.23
C ILE A 54 2.55 -9.94 -0.92
N LEU A 55 1.40 -10.62 -0.80
CA LEU A 55 0.53 -10.51 0.37
C LEU A 55 1.21 -11.02 1.66
N THR A 56 2.04 -12.05 1.55
CA THR A 56 2.77 -12.61 2.69
C THR A 56 4.00 -11.79 3.09
N GLN A 57 4.53 -10.96 2.20
CA GLN A 57 5.63 -10.04 2.50
C GLN A 57 5.20 -8.75 3.22
N VAL A 58 3.90 -8.50 3.38
CA VAL A 58 3.40 -7.39 4.20
C VAL A 58 3.74 -7.63 5.67
N SER A 59 4.87 -7.05 6.08
CA SER A 59 5.47 -7.20 7.41
C SER A 59 4.53 -6.77 8.54
N ASP A 60 4.75 -7.36 9.71
CA ASP A 60 4.22 -6.97 11.01
C ASP A 60 4.49 -5.51 11.42
N ARG A 61 5.37 -4.78 10.73
CA ARG A 61 5.55 -3.31 10.88
C ARG A 61 4.30 -2.53 10.52
N ILE A 62 3.47 -3.06 9.65
CA ILE A 62 2.28 -2.38 9.13
C ILE A 62 1.08 -2.78 10.00
N PRO A 63 0.39 -1.82 10.65
CA PRO A 63 -0.82 -2.10 11.39
C PRO A 63 -1.90 -2.74 10.51
N LYS A 64 -2.60 -3.75 11.04
CA LYS A 64 -3.70 -4.43 10.33
C LYS A 64 -5.03 -4.04 10.97
N VAL A 65 -5.93 -3.48 10.16
CA VAL A 65 -7.31 -3.19 10.56
C VAL A 65 -8.23 -4.20 9.88
N TYR A 66 -9.05 -4.89 10.67
CA TYR A 66 -9.95 -5.93 10.19
C TYR A 66 -11.38 -5.42 10.11
N TYR A 67 -12.06 -5.73 9.00
CA TYR A 67 -13.45 -5.38 8.75
C TYR A 67 -14.27 -6.64 8.47
N GLU A 68 -15.46 -6.73 9.05
CA GLU A 68 -16.45 -7.77 8.78
C GLU A 68 -17.81 -7.09 8.56
N ASN A 69 -18.51 -7.45 7.47
CA ASN A 69 -19.80 -6.83 7.10
C ASN A 69 -19.75 -5.28 7.06
N GLY A 70 -18.62 -4.72 6.62
CA GLY A 70 -18.38 -3.28 6.54
C GLY A 70 -18.11 -2.59 7.90
N LYS A 71 -18.02 -3.35 9.00
CA LYS A 71 -17.72 -2.81 10.33
C LYS A 71 -16.31 -3.20 10.75
N LYS A 72 -15.56 -2.25 11.31
CA LYS A 72 -14.27 -2.52 11.94
C LYS A 72 -14.47 -3.42 13.15
N ILE A 73 -13.85 -4.60 13.13
CA ILE A 73 -13.94 -5.59 14.22
C ILE A 73 -12.70 -5.61 15.12
N GLY A 74 -11.58 -5.07 14.65
CA GLY A 74 -10.35 -5.08 15.41
C GLY A 74 -9.19 -4.41 14.68
N GLU A 75 -8.12 -4.16 15.43
CA GLU A 75 -6.90 -3.57 14.94
C GLU A 75 -5.72 -4.18 15.69
N VAL A 76 -4.67 -4.56 14.97
CA VAL A 76 -3.48 -5.23 15.51
C VAL A 76 -2.24 -4.43 15.15
N HIS A 77 -1.51 -4.02 16.19
CA HIS A 77 -0.23 -3.30 16.10
C HIS A 77 0.89 -4.16 16.71
N SER A 78 1.48 -5.06 15.92
CA SER A 78 2.42 -6.07 16.45
C SER A 78 3.68 -5.49 17.10
N ARG A 79 4.10 -4.27 16.74
CA ARG A 79 5.36 -3.65 17.19
C ARG A 79 5.21 -2.52 18.21
N MET A 80 3.98 -2.10 18.50
CA MET A 80 3.68 -1.19 19.60
C MET A 80 3.29 -2.04 20.82
N LYS A 81 4.29 -2.38 21.65
CA LYS A 81 4.04 -2.85 23.02
C LYS A 81 3.95 -1.65 23.94
#